data_AF-A0A172TXT3-F1
#
_entry.id   AF-A0A172TXT3-F1
#
_cell.length_a   1.000
_cell.length_b   1.000
_cell.length_c   1.000
_cell.angle_alpha   90.00
_cell.angle_beta   90.00
_cell.angle_gamma   90.00
#
_symmetry.space_group_name_H-M   'P 1'
#
loop_
_entity.id
_entity.type
_entity.pdbx_description
1 polymer ?
#
loop_
_entity_poly.entity_id
_entity_poly.type
_entity_poly.pdbx_seq_one_letter_code
_entity_poly.pdbx_strand_id
1 'polypeptide(L)'
;MNYRNFNTLEELEQADTAWNNGTLLAERFESFHCIQLYQLEDYYIEVTRHQHFNVILKVTSFKDTAPLEPYLKAINIDALFSE
;
A
#
# COMPACT_ATOMS: atom_id res chain seq x y z
N MET A 1 4.37 3.22 -13.35
CA MET A 1 5.74 3.56 -12.93
C MET A 1 6.42 2.30 -12.44
N ASN A 2 7.58 1.93 -13.00
CA ASN A 2 8.22 0.65 -12.69
C ASN A 2 8.88 0.62 -11.29
N TYR A 3 8.87 -0.54 -10.64
CA TYR A 3 9.43 -0.80 -9.31
C TYR A 3 10.82 -0.18 -9.04
N ARG A 4 11.76 -0.24 -10.00
CA ARG A 4 13.11 0.31 -9.78
C ARG A 4 13.11 1.84 -9.66
N ASN A 5 12.32 2.52 -10.49
CA ASN A 5 12.20 3.97 -10.46
C ASN A 5 11.42 4.42 -9.23
N PHE A 6 10.46 3.62 -8.78
CA PHE A 6 9.72 3.89 -7.55
C PHE A 6 10.63 3.87 -6.33
N ASN A 7 11.52 2.88 -6.22
CA ASN A 7 12.45 2.78 -5.10
C ASN A 7 13.54 3.86 -5.07
N THR A 8 13.67 4.69 -6.12
CA THR A 8 14.59 5.85 -6.12
C THR A 8 13.93 7.15 -5.68
N LEU A 9 12.59 7.19 -5.55
CA LEU A 9 11.86 8.34 -5.06
C LEU A 9 12.03 8.52 -3.54
N GLU A 10 11.82 9.75 -3.06
CA GLU A 10 11.69 10.01 -1.62
C GLU A 10 10.37 9.44 -1.07
N GLU A 11 10.32 9.13 0.23
CA GLU A 11 9.15 8.49 0.86
C GLU A 11 7.84 9.27 0.65
N LEU A 12 7.91 10.61 0.62
CA LEU A 12 6.76 11.47 0.33
C LEU A 12 6.26 11.27 -1.11
N GLU A 13 7.16 11.24 -2.08
CA GLU A 13 6.82 11.03 -3.50
C GLU A 13 6.34 9.59 -3.74
N GLN A 14 6.91 8.62 -3.04
CA GLN A 14 6.45 7.23 -3.08
C GLN A 14 5.01 7.10 -2.56
N ALA A 15 4.71 7.73 -1.42
CA ALA A 15 3.37 7.74 -0.85
C ALA A 15 2.37 8.48 -1.76
N ASP A 16 2.75 9.65 -2.30
CA ASP A 16 1.93 10.39 -3.24
C ASP A 16 1.62 9.56 -4.50
N THR A 17 2.63 8.90 -5.05
CA THR A 17 2.46 7.99 -6.19
C THR A 17 1.53 6.82 -5.85
N ALA A 18 1.66 6.23 -4.64
CA ALA A 18 0.77 5.16 -4.21
C ALA A 18 -0.69 5.64 -4.07
N TRP A 19 -0.90 6.85 -3.55
CA TRP A 19 -2.24 7.43 -3.36
C TRP A 19 -2.91 7.87 -4.65
N ASN A 20 -2.16 8.46 -5.58
CA ASN A 20 -2.72 9.00 -6.82
C ASN A 20 -2.75 7.98 -7.97
N ASN A 21 -1.79 7.06 -8.03
CA ASN A 21 -1.64 6.11 -9.13
C ASN A 21 -1.91 4.66 -8.72
N GLY A 22 -1.83 4.34 -7.43
CA GLY A 22 -2.07 2.99 -6.92
C GLY A 22 -3.56 2.68 -6.75
N THR A 23 -3.91 1.41 -6.87
CA THR A 23 -5.23 0.89 -6.47
C THR A 23 -5.18 0.46 -5.02
N LEU A 24 -5.99 1.09 -4.16
CA LEU A 24 -6.10 0.67 -2.76
C LEU A 24 -6.74 -0.72 -2.69
N LEU A 25 -6.02 -1.69 -2.14
CA LEU A 25 -6.50 -3.06 -1.98
C LEU A 25 -7.05 -3.34 -0.58
N ALA A 26 -6.38 -2.80 0.44
CA ALA A 26 -6.76 -3.00 1.83
C ALA A 26 -6.19 -1.89 2.72
N GLU A 27 -6.87 -1.66 3.85
CA GLU A 27 -6.38 -0.81 4.93
C GLU A 27 -6.43 -1.59 6.24
N ARG A 28 -5.38 -1.43 7.05
CA ARG A 28 -5.29 -2.00 8.38
C ARG A 28 -4.99 -0.90 9.38
N PHE A 29 -5.71 -0.90 10.49
CA PHE A 29 -5.52 0.03 11.58
C PHE A 29 -4.93 -0.72 12.76
N GLU A 30 -3.70 -0.38 13.15
CA GLU A 30 -3.02 -0.97 14.30
C GLU A 30 -2.71 0.12 15.32
N SER A 31 -3.51 0.19 16.38
CA SER A 31 -3.39 1.20 17.45
C SER A 31 -3.35 2.63 16.90
N PHE A 32 -2.16 3.20 16.72
CA PHE A 32 -1.94 4.56 16.21
C PHE A 32 -1.41 4.61 14.77
N HIS A 33 -1.23 3.46 14.13
CA HIS A 33 -0.75 3.35 12.76
C HIS A 33 -1.89 2.97 11.83
N CYS A 34 -1.91 3.56 10.65
CA CYS A 34 -2.75 3.14 9.55
C CYS A 34 -1.81 2.65 8.46
N ILE A 35 -2.01 1.41 8.05
CA ILE A 35 -1.21 0.74 7.05
C ILE A 35 -2.11 0.48 5.87
N GLN A 36 -1.75 1.07 4.73
CA GLN A 36 -2.52 0.97 3.51
C GLN A 36 -1.74 0.18 2.48
N LEU A 37 -2.40 -0.81 1.89
CA LEU A 37 -1.84 -1.64 0.84
C LEU A 37 -2.40 -1.17 -0.51
N TYR A 38 -1.48 -0.81 -1.40
CA TYR A 38 -1.76 -0.42 -2.77
C TYR A 38 -1.16 -1.41 -3.75
N GLN A 39 -1.83 -1.61 -4.88
CA GLN A 39 -1.24 -2.24 -6.06
C GLN A 39 -0.95 -1.17 -7.11
N LEU A 40 0.27 -1.18 -7.63
CA LEU A 40 0.66 -0.34 -8.76
C LEU A 40 1.33 -1.22 -9.81
N GLU A 41 0.70 -1.35 -10.97
CA GLU A 41 1.18 -2.21 -12.07
C GLU A 41 1.44 -3.66 -11.60
N ASP A 42 2.71 -4.08 -11.60
CA ASP A 42 3.16 -5.45 -11.29
C ASP A 42 3.75 -5.61 -9.88
N TYR A 43 3.50 -4.65 -8.99
CA TYR A 43 4.00 -4.69 -7.61
C TYR A 43 3.02 -4.07 -6.62
N TYR A 44 3.31 -4.29 -5.34
CA TYR A 44 2.53 -3.79 -4.22
C TYR A 44 3.33 -2.75 -3.45
N ILE A 45 2.62 -1.84 -2.81
CA ILE A 45 3.17 -0.75 -2.01
C ILE A 45 2.40 -0.72 -0.69
N GLU A 46 3.13 -0.81 0.40
CA GLU A 46 2.61 -0.65 1.75
C GLU A 46 3.02 0.73 2.28
N VAL A 47 2.03 1.57 2.57
CA VAL A 47 2.23 2.90 3.16
C VAL A 47 1.80 2.83 4.61
N THR A 48 2.74 3.00 5.53
CA THR A 48 2.47 3.10 6.96
C THR A 48 2.47 4.56 7.35
N ARG A 49 1.35 5.05 7.87
CA ARG A 49 1.19 6.41 8.40
C ARG A 49 0.80 6.40 9.87
N HIS A 50 1.19 7.44 10.61
CA HIS A 50 0.69 7.66 11.96
C HIS A 50 -0.68 8.36 11.89
N GLN A 51 -1.72 7.76 12.48
CA GLN A 51 -3.09 8.29 12.41
C GLN A 51 -3.23 9.68 13.05
N HIS A 52 -2.58 9.89 14.21
CA HIS A 52 -2.70 11.15 14.94
C HIS A 52 -1.92 12.31 14.30
N PHE A 53 -0.67 12.07 13.89
CA PHE A 53 0.20 13.10 13.31
C PHE A 53 0.05 13.23 11.78
N ASN A 54 -0.67 12.28 11.15
CA ASN A 54 -0.83 12.17 9.71
C ASN A 54 0.51 12.20 8.94
N VAL A 55 1.56 11.64 9.54
CA VAL A 55 2.89 11.55 8.92
C VAL A 55 3.11 10.16 8.35
N ILE A 56 3.78 10.09 7.19
CA ILE A 56 4.27 8.83 6.64
C ILE A 56 5.45 8.38 7.51
N LEU A 57 5.36 7.17 8.03
CA LEU A 57 6.39 6.54 8.84
C LEU A 57 7.31 5.66 8.00
N LYS A 58 6.74 5.02 6.97
CA LYS A 58 7.45 4.11 6.08
C LYS A 58 6.66 3.85 4.82
N VAL A 59 7.37 3.74 3.70
CA VAL A 59 6.83 3.17 2.46
C VAL A 59 7.67 1.95 2.08
N THR A 60 7.02 0.81 1.85
CA THR A 60 7.69 -0.44 1.44
C THR A 60 7.07 -0.92 0.15
N SER A 61 7.87 -1.09 -0.90
CA SER A 61 7.41 -1.72 -2.14
C SER A 61 7.90 -3.16 -2.22
N PHE A 62 7.09 -4.06 -2.77
CA PHE A 62 7.45 -5.46 -2.92
C PHE A 62 6.70 -6.11 -4.08
N LYS A 63 7.31 -7.14 -4.68
CA LYS A 63 6.67 -7.98 -5.72
C LYS A 63 6.14 -9.30 -5.20
N ASP A 64 6.61 -9.70 -4.03
CA ASP A 64 6.28 -10.98 -3.43
C ASP A 64 4.87 -10.97 -2.82
N THR A 65 4.20 -12.11 -2.82
CA THR A 65 2.85 -12.22 -2.23
C THR A 65 2.89 -12.63 -0.76
N ALA A 66 4.05 -13.04 -0.24
CA ALA A 66 4.22 -13.41 1.17
C ALA A 66 3.76 -12.30 2.16
N PRO A 67 4.05 -11.00 1.94
CA PRO A 67 3.57 -9.94 2.84
C PRO A 67 2.06 -9.69 2.76
N LEU A 68 1.36 -10.30 1.79
CA LEU A 68 -0.10 -10.16 1.63
C LEU A 68 -0.88 -11.03 2.62
N GLU A 69 -0.28 -12.07 3.21
CA GLU A 69 -0.95 -12.96 4.16
C GLU A 69 -1.77 -12.24 5.25
N PRO A 70 -1.26 -11.21 5.96
CA PRO A 70 -2.05 -10.46 6.95
C PRO A 70 -3.19 -9.65 6.31
N TYR A 71 -3.06 -9.28 5.04
CA TYR A 71 -4.06 -8.51 4.30
C TYR A 71 -5.13 -9.39 3.66
N LEU A 72 -4.89 -10.68 3.39
CA LEU A 72 -5.87 -11.57 2.75
C LEU A 72 -7.23 -11.60 3.46
N LYS A 73 -7.26 -11.41 4.78
CA LYS A 73 -8.50 -11.34 5.55
C LYS A 73 -9.24 -10.00 5.42
N ALA A 74 -8.53 -8.95 5.04
CA ALA A 74 -9.02 -7.56 4.96
C ALA A 74 -9.19 -7.07 3.51
N ILE A 75 -8.53 -7.70 2.53
CA ILE A 75 -8.70 -7.41 1.11
C ILE A 75 -10.13 -7.78 0.75
N ASN A 76 -10.91 -6.78 0.35
CA ASN A 76 -12.23 -7.01 -0.19
C ASN A 76 -12.10 -7.54 -1.63
N ILE A 77 -12.32 -8.84 -1.81
CA ILE A 77 -12.34 -9.49 -3.13
C ILE A 77 -13.75 -9.60 -3.71
N ASP A 78 -14.79 -9.06 -3.06
CA ASP A 78 -16.18 -9.11 -3.56
C ASP A 78 -16.31 -8.45 -4.94
N ALA A 79 -15.50 -7.41 -5.19
CA ALA A 79 -15.41 -6.74 -6.48
C ALA A 79 -14.98 -7.68 -7.64
N LEU A 80 -14.29 -8.79 -7.35
CA LEU A 80 -13.90 -9.79 -8.35
C LEU A 80 -15.01 -10.78 -8.69
N PHE A 81 -16.06 -10.86 -7.87
CA PHE A 81 -17.17 -11.80 -8.03
C PHE A 81 -18.48 -11.13 -8.47
N SER A 82 -18.44 -9.85 -8.85
CA SER A 82 -19.60 -9.17 -9.41
C SER A 82 -19.78 -9.58 -10.88
N GLU A 83 -20.70 -10.51 -11.12
CA GLU A 83 -21.24 -10.87 -12.46
C GLU A 83 -22.22 -9.83 -13.00
#